data_AF-A0A4Y4C4N5-F1
#
_entry.id   AF-A0A4Y4C4N5-F1
#
_cell.length_a   1.000
_cell.length_b   1.000
_cell.length_c   1.000
_cell.angle_alpha   90.00
_cell.angle_beta   90.00
_cell.angle_gamma   90.00
#
_symmetry.space_group_name_H-M   'P 1'
#
loop_
_entity.id
_entity.type
_entity.pdbx_description
1 polymer ?
#
loop_
_entity_poly.entity_id
_entity_poly.type
_entity_poly.pdbx_seq_one_letter_code
_entity_poly.pdbx_strand_id
1 'polypeptide(L)'
;MALATAEALDIAARILDTGKAIVPDRFPATRGEAGERTLAAWADVFADAGANYPPEVWAPAVRSWAARSVGERMVAPREILNAAREVVAVWEGDPEKAAFLDRHRNAYLSRREAAGALPVGTTPVNPPDARTAAISAHQGNGRARARAFMDELATRNLAALDDPDATPHDRARARKRAEERAQRRAARDARTTRNHPQIGA
;
A
#
# COMPACT_ATOMS: atom_id res chain seq x y z
N MET A 1 -20.99 -23.37 -15.20
CA MET A 1 -21.05 -22.03 -14.59
C MET A 1 -21.43 -22.21 -13.14
N ALA A 2 -20.54 -21.86 -12.21
CA ALA A 2 -20.95 -21.68 -10.82
C ALA A 2 -21.82 -20.44 -10.77
N LEU A 3 -22.97 -20.50 -10.09
CA LEU A 3 -23.80 -19.32 -9.87
C LEU A 3 -23.01 -18.33 -9.00
N ALA A 4 -22.99 -17.04 -9.39
CA ALA A 4 -22.47 -15.97 -8.56
C ALA A 4 -23.02 -16.07 -7.13
N THR A 5 -22.13 -15.95 -6.14
CA THR A 5 -22.56 -15.94 -4.73
C THR A 5 -23.36 -14.68 -4.42
N ALA A 6 -24.25 -14.76 -3.41
CA ALA A 6 -25.00 -13.59 -2.95
C ALA A 6 -24.08 -12.42 -2.54
N GLU A 7 -22.89 -12.75 -2.00
CA GLU A 7 -21.85 -11.77 -1.66
C GLU A 7 -21.29 -11.07 -2.91
N ALA A 8 -20.98 -11.82 -3.97
CA ALA A 8 -20.48 -11.25 -5.22
C ALA A 8 -21.52 -10.34 -5.89
N LEU A 9 -22.81 -10.71 -5.80
CA LEU A 9 -23.91 -9.88 -6.29
C LEU A 9 -24.05 -8.57 -5.49
N ASP A 10 -23.95 -8.61 -4.16
CA ASP A 10 -24.00 -7.40 -3.33
C ASP A 10 -22.82 -6.46 -3.62
N ILE A 11 -21.61 -7.01 -3.78
CA ILE A 11 -20.43 -6.25 -4.18
C ILE A 11 -20.65 -5.57 -5.54
N ALA A 12 -21.12 -6.33 -6.53
CA ALA A 12 -21.40 -5.80 -7.86
C ALA A 12 -22.45 -4.68 -7.82
N ALA A 13 -23.54 -4.86 -7.06
CA ALA A 13 -24.60 -3.87 -6.94
C ALA A 13 -24.06 -2.57 -6.34
N ARG A 14 -23.34 -2.67 -5.22
CA ARG A 14 -22.73 -1.50 -4.55
C ARG A 14 -21.77 -0.74 -5.46
N ILE A 15 -20.91 -1.45 -6.20
CA ILE A 15 -19.97 -0.85 -7.14
C ILE A 15 -20.72 -0.10 -8.24
N LEU A 16 -21.68 -0.76 -8.87
CA LEU A 16 -22.41 -0.20 -10.00
C LEU A 16 -23.28 0.99 -9.57
N ASP A 17 -23.98 0.91 -8.44
CA ASP A 17 -24.81 2.01 -7.93
C ASP A 17 -23.95 3.20 -7.47
N THR A 18 -22.84 2.94 -6.77
CA THR A 18 -21.88 4.00 -6.39
C THR A 18 -21.32 4.69 -7.64
N GLY A 19 -20.93 3.90 -8.64
CA GLY A 19 -20.41 4.40 -9.90
C GLY A 19 -21.43 5.22 -10.67
N LYS A 20 -22.68 4.74 -10.72
CA LYS A 20 -23.80 5.44 -11.37
C LYS A 20 -24.10 6.78 -10.71
N ALA A 21 -23.92 6.88 -9.40
CA ALA A 21 -24.09 8.14 -8.67
C ALA A 21 -22.98 9.17 -8.94
N ILE A 22 -21.74 8.70 -9.19
CA ILE A 22 -20.56 9.58 -9.36
C ILE A 22 -20.39 9.98 -10.83
N VAL A 23 -20.47 9.02 -11.75
CA VAL A 23 -20.29 9.23 -13.20
C VAL A 23 -21.36 8.42 -13.97
N PRO A 24 -22.60 8.93 -14.03
CA PRO A 24 -23.76 8.20 -14.56
C PRO A 24 -23.54 7.61 -15.97
N ASP A 25 -22.88 8.34 -16.86
CA ASP A 25 -22.69 7.93 -18.26
C ASP A 25 -21.61 6.85 -18.44
N ARG A 26 -20.86 6.55 -17.38
CA ARG A 26 -19.74 5.60 -17.43
C ARG A 26 -20.08 4.24 -16.86
N PHE A 27 -21.15 4.14 -16.08
CA PHE A 27 -21.60 2.89 -15.48
C PHE A 27 -22.85 2.34 -16.17
N PRO A 28 -22.91 1.01 -16.38
CA PRO A 28 -24.09 0.38 -16.94
C PRO A 28 -25.29 0.52 -16.00
N ALA A 29 -26.50 0.36 -16.56
CA ALA A 29 -27.72 0.38 -15.76
C ALA A 29 -27.79 -0.88 -14.87
N THR A 30 -28.28 -0.71 -13.64
CA THR A 30 -28.45 -1.80 -12.65
C THR A 30 -29.89 -2.30 -12.53
N ARG A 31 -30.85 -1.64 -13.19
CA ARG A 31 -32.29 -1.94 -13.08
C ARG A 31 -32.86 -2.52 -14.38
N GLY A 32 -33.88 -3.35 -14.23
CA GLY A 32 -34.54 -4.06 -15.33
C GLY A 32 -33.75 -5.29 -15.80
N GLU A 33 -34.31 -6.03 -16.75
CA GLU A 33 -33.78 -7.32 -17.20
C GLU A 33 -32.32 -7.24 -17.71
N ALA A 34 -31.96 -6.15 -18.40
CA ALA A 34 -30.58 -5.90 -18.83
C ALA A 34 -29.64 -5.55 -17.66
N GLY A 35 -30.17 -4.90 -16.62
CA GLY A 35 -29.43 -4.58 -15.40
C GLY A 35 -29.14 -5.82 -14.55
N GLU A 36 -30.10 -6.73 -14.42
CA GLU A 36 -29.92 -8.01 -13.72
C GLU A 36 -28.85 -8.87 -14.40
N ARG A 37 -28.86 -8.97 -15.74
CA ARG A 37 -27.80 -9.65 -16.50
C ARG A 37 -26.43 -8.98 -16.30
N THR A 38 -26.39 -7.66 -16.30
CA THR A 38 -25.15 -6.90 -16.05
C THR A 38 -24.62 -7.20 -14.65
N LEU A 39 -25.49 -7.17 -13.64
CA LEU A 39 -25.14 -7.44 -12.26
C LEU A 39 -24.57 -8.85 -12.09
N ALA A 40 -25.23 -9.86 -12.66
CA ALA A 40 -24.75 -11.24 -12.64
C ALA A 40 -23.38 -11.39 -13.31
N ALA A 41 -23.20 -10.80 -14.50
CA ALA A 41 -21.92 -10.84 -15.21
C ALA A 41 -20.77 -10.16 -14.44
N TRP A 42 -21.06 -9.03 -13.78
CA TRP A 42 -20.07 -8.36 -12.92
C TRP A 42 -19.73 -9.21 -11.70
N ALA A 43 -20.72 -9.82 -11.06
CA ALA A 43 -20.53 -10.69 -9.91
C ALA A 43 -19.70 -11.94 -10.26
N ASP A 44 -19.97 -12.57 -11.40
CA ASP A 44 -19.19 -13.71 -11.91
C ASP A 44 -17.72 -13.31 -12.09
N VAL A 45 -17.44 -12.16 -12.71
CA VAL A 45 -16.05 -11.68 -12.90
C VAL A 45 -15.34 -11.44 -11.57
N PHE A 46 -16.02 -10.90 -10.56
CA PHE A 46 -15.43 -10.67 -9.24
C PHE A 46 -15.19 -11.97 -8.47
N ALA A 47 -16.12 -12.93 -8.58
CA ALA A 47 -15.96 -14.26 -8.02
C ALA A 47 -14.77 -14.99 -8.64
N ASP A 48 -14.68 -15.01 -9.99
CA ASP A 48 -13.60 -15.65 -10.74
C ASP A 48 -12.23 -15.00 -10.48
N ALA A 49 -12.20 -13.66 -10.32
CA ALA A 49 -10.98 -12.95 -9.99
C ALA A 49 -10.47 -13.23 -8.56
N GLY A 50 -11.22 -13.96 -7.74
CA GLY A 50 -10.89 -14.23 -6.34
C GLY A 50 -10.76 -12.95 -5.51
N ALA A 51 -11.53 -11.91 -5.86
CA ALA A 51 -11.40 -10.59 -5.27
C ALA A 51 -12.01 -10.54 -3.86
N ASN A 52 -11.31 -11.14 -2.89
CA ASN A 52 -11.71 -11.16 -1.49
C ASN A 52 -11.24 -9.89 -0.76
N TYR A 53 -11.82 -8.75 -1.15
CA TYR A 53 -11.60 -7.48 -0.45
C TYR A 53 -12.78 -7.17 0.48
N PRO A 54 -12.51 -6.54 1.63
CA PRO A 54 -13.59 -6.12 2.50
C PRO A 54 -14.51 -5.12 1.79
N PRO A 55 -15.83 -5.11 2.09
CA PRO A 55 -16.80 -4.25 1.43
C PRO A 55 -16.42 -2.76 1.40
N GLU A 56 -15.71 -2.28 2.41
CA GLU A 56 -15.27 -0.91 2.61
C GLU A 56 -14.22 -0.45 1.58
N VAL A 57 -13.57 -1.37 0.86
CA VAL A 57 -12.59 -1.05 -0.19
C VAL A 57 -13.26 -0.57 -1.48
N TRP A 58 -14.48 -1.04 -1.77
CA TRP A 58 -15.08 -0.86 -3.09
C TRP A 58 -15.51 0.59 -3.39
N ALA A 59 -16.10 1.30 -2.43
CA ALA A 59 -16.48 2.70 -2.64
C ALA A 59 -15.25 3.62 -2.85
N PRO A 60 -14.17 3.52 -2.05
CA PRO A 60 -12.90 4.16 -2.36
C PRO A 60 -12.31 3.76 -3.72
N ALA A 61 -12.42 2.48 -4.13
CA ALA A 61 -11.93 2.03 -5.43
C ALA A 61 -12.66 2.73 -6.59
N VAL A 62 -13.99 2.78 -6.54
CA VAL A 62 -14.80 3.50 -7.53
C VAL A 62 -14.46 4.98 -7.56
N ARG A 63 -14.30 5.62 -6.40
CA ARG A 63 -13.88 7.03 -6.31
C ARG A 63 -12.47 7.26 -6.88
N SER A 64 -11.53 6.37 -6.59
CA SER A 64 -10.16 6.45 -7.12
C SER A 64 -10.15 6.33 -8.64
N TRP A 65 -10.87 5.34 -9.18
CA TRP A 65 -11.04 5.19 -10.63
C TRP A 65 -11.70 6.43 -11.24
N ALA A 66 -12.79 6.92 -10.63
CA ALA A 66 -13.51 8.10 -11.10
C ALA A 66 -12.63 9.36 -11.17
N ALA A 67 -11.71 9.52 -10.20
CA ALA A 67 -10.85 10.70 -10.12
C ALA A 67 -9.62 10.63 -11.05
N ARG A 68 -9.17 9.43 -11.43
CA ARG A 68 -7.82 9.25 -12.02
C ARG A 68 -7.82 8.57 -13.37
N SER A 69 -8.86 7.82 -13.69
CA SER A 69 -8.84 6.83 -14.77
C SER A 69 -10.11 6.83 -15.63
N VAL A 70 -11.00 7.81 -15.45
CA VAL A 70 -12.19 7.95 -16.30
C VAL A 70 -11.76 8.26 -17.73
N GLY A 71 -12.10 7.34 -18.64
CA GLY A 71 -11.91 7.52 -20.07
C GLY A 71 -13.24 7.75 -20.81
N GLU A 72 -13.15 7.76 -22.14
CA GLU A 72 -14.30 7.90 -23.04
C GLU A 72 -15.18 6.65 -23.14
N ARG A 73 -14.70 5.50 -22.63
CA ARG A 73 -15.45 4.25 -22.64
C ARG A 73 -16.17 4.03 -21.30
N MET A 74 -17.19 3.18 -21.32
CA MET A 74 -17.79 2.68 -20.08
C MET A 74 -16.76 1.88 -19.29
N VAL A 75 -16.93 1.88 -17.98
CA VAL A 75 -16.07 1.14 -17.06
C VAL A 75 -16.22 -0.37 -17.28
N ALA A 76 -15.08 -1.07 -17.32
CA ALA A 76 -15.04 -2.52 -17.27
C ALA A 76 -14.77 -3.01 -15.83
N PRO A 77 -15.27 -4.21 -15.42
CA PRO A 77 -15.00 -4.77 -14.09
C PRO A 77 -13.52 -4.79 -13.71
N ARG A 78 -12.64 -5.09 -14.69
CA ARG A 78 -11.18 -5.11 -14.52
C ARG A 78 -10.62 -3.77 -14.01
N GLU A 79 -11.19 -2.65 -14.46
CA GLU A 79 -10.71 -1.33 -14.05
C GLU A 79 -11.00 -1.07 -12.57
N ILE A 80 -12.17 -1.50 -12.09
CA ILE A 80 -12.52 -1.41 -10.67
C ILE A 80 -11.67 -2.39 -9.84
N LEU A 81 -11.39 -3.59 -10.34
CA LEU A 81 -10.46 -4.53 -9.68
C LEU A 81 -9.06 -3.93 -9.52
N ASN A 82 -8.55 -3.24 -10.55
CA ASN A 82 -7.26 -2.57 -10.48
C ASN A 82 -7.29 -1.42 -9.46
N ALA A 83 -8.33 -0.60 -9.48
CA ALA A 83 -8.49 0.48 -8.51
C ALA A 83 -8.62 -0.06 -7.07
N ALA A 84 -9.29 -1.19 -6.87
CA ALA A 84 -9.39 -1.84 -5.56
C ALA A 84 -8.02 -2.35 -5.07
N ARG A 85 -7.20 -2.94 -5.94
CA ARG A 85 -5.81 -3.32 -5.63
C ARG A 85 -4.98 -2.12 -5.20
N GLU A 86 -5.10 -1.01 -5.92
CA GLU A 86 -4.38 0.23 -5.58
C GLU A 86 -4.82 0.78 -4.22
N VAL A 87 -6.13 0.81 -3.94
CA VAL A 87 -6.67 1.22 -2.63
C VAL A 87 -6.13 0.32 -1.51
N VAL A 88 -6.13 -1.00 -1.72
CA VAL A 88 -5.60 -1.95 -0.74
C VAL A 88 -4.10 -1.74 -0.51
N ALA A 89 -3.32 -1.53 -1.57
CA ALA A 89 -1.89 -1.23 -1.44
C ALA A 89 -1.64 0.05 -0.62
N VAL A 90 -2.50 1.07 -0.77
CA VAL A 90 -2.44 2.27 0.07
C VAL A 90 -2.83 1.96 1.52
N TRP A 91 -3.87 1.15 1.73
CA TRP A 91 -4.33 0.74 3.06
C TRP A 91 -3.30 -0.10 3.82
N GLU A 92 -2.49 -0.90 3.12
CA GLU A 92 -1.41 -1.67 3.74
C GLU A 92 -0.31 -0.79 4.33
N GLY A 93 -0.17 0.46 3.85
CA GLY A 93 0.74 1.44 4.43
C GLY A 93 0.20 2.14 5.70
N ASP A 94 -1.09 1.99 5.99
CA ASP A 94 -1.78 2.58 7.13
C ASP A 94 -1.95 1.51 8.22
N PRO A 95 -1.36 1.68 9.43
CA PRO A 95 -1.37 0.63 10.46
C PRO A 95 -2.76 0.12 10.85
N GLU A 96 -3.74 1.01 10.95
CA GLU A 96 -5.11 0.65 11.38
C GLU A 96 -5.83 -0.12 10.28
N LYS A 97 -5.69 0.33 9.03
CA LYS A 97 -6.31 -0.32 7.87
C LYS A 97 -5.62 -1.63 7.51
N ALA A 98 -4.30 -1.71 7.68
CA ALA A 98 -3.56 -2.96 7.53
C ALA A 98 -4.06 -4.02 8.53
N ALA A 99 -4.25 -3.64 9.81
CA ALA A 99 -4.82 -4.54 10.80
C ALA A 99 -6.25 -4.96 10.46
N PHE A 100 -7.06 -4.06 9.89
CA PHE A 100 -8.40 -4.39 9.39
C PHE A 100 -8.37 -5.39 8.22
N LEU A 101 -7.51 -5.18 7.23
CA LEU A 101 -7.33 -6.09 6.10
C LEU A 101 -6.88 -7.48 6.56
N ASP A 102 -5.99 -7.55 7.54
CA ASP A 102 -5.55 -8.82 8.11
C ASP A 102 -6.67 -9.56 8.83
N ARG A 103 -7.47 -8.87 9.64
CA ARG A 103 -8.67 -9.48 10.26
C ARG A 103 -9.62 -10.04 9.21
N HIS A 104 -9.84 -9.31 8.12
CA HIS A 104 -10.68 -9.77 7.02
C HIS A 104 -10.12 -11.03 6.33
N ARG A 105 -8.82 -11.03 6.02
CA ARG A 105 -8.13 -12.19 5.42
C ARG A 105 -8.21 -13.41 6.32
N ASN A 106 -7.95 -13.25 7.61
CA ASN A 106 -8.03 -14.34 8.58
C ASN A 106 -9.45 -14.89 8.69
N ALA A 107 -10.46 -14.01 8.79
CA ALA A 107 -11.86 -14.44 8.84
C ALA A 107 -12.29 -15.19 7.58
N TYR A 108 -11.78 -14.81 6.40
CA TYR A 108 -12.02 -15.54 5.16
C TYR A 108 -11.36 -16.92 5.16
N LEU A 109 -10.11 -17.02 5.61
CA LEU A 109 -9.43 -18.30 5.76
C LEU A 109 -10.17 -19.21 6.75
N SER A 110 -10.62 -18.69 7.89
CA SER A 110 -11.39 -19.46 8.89
C SER A 110 -12.71 -19.99 8.33
N ARG A 111 -13.41 -19.17 7.52
CA ARG A 111 -14.63 -19.61 6.82
C ARG A 111 -14.34 -20.76 5.84
N ARG A 112 -13.22 -20.69 5.12
CA ARG A 112 -12.82 -21.74 4.18
C ARG A 112 -12.36 -23.03 4.88
N GLU A 113 -11.66 -22.92 6.00
CA GLU A 113 -11.33 -24.07 6.85
C GLU A 113 -12.58 -24.75 7.39
N ALA A 114 -13.52 -23.97 7.93
CA ALA A 114 -14.79 -24.50 8.44
C ALA A 114 -15.63 -25.16 7.33
N ALA A 115 -15.53 -24.68 6.10
CA ALA A 115 -16.17 -25.27 4.93
C ALA A 115 -15.42 -26.50 4.37
N GLY A 116 -14.28 -26.89 4.96
CA GLY A 116 -13.45 -28.01 4.47
C GLY A 116 -12.67 -27.71 3.19
N ALA A 117 -12.64 -26.45 2.74
CA ALA A 117 -11.95 -26.01 1.53
C ALA A 117 -10.46 -25.72 1.76
N LEU A 118 -9.99 -25.76 3.00
CA LEU A 118 -8.59 -25.63 3.41
C LEU A 118 -8.28 -26.63 4.55
N PRO A 119 -7.04 -27.13 4.66
CA PRO A 119 -6.60 -27.91 5.82
C PRO A 119 -6.72 -27.11 7.12
N VAL A 120 -6.97 -27.80 8.24
CA VAL A 120 -7.01 -27.16 9.57
C VAL A 120 -5.66 -26.53 9.91
N GLY A 121 -5.65 -25.30 10.42
CA GLY A 121 -4.44 -24.58 10.83
C GLY A 121 -3.78 -23.70 9.76
N THR A 122 -4.45 -23.44 8.64
CA THR A 122 -4.05 -22.43 7.63
C THR A 122 -4.31 -20.98 8.06
N THR A 123 -5.19 -20.72 9.02
CA THR A 123 -5.38 -19.37 9.59
C THR A 123 -4.26 -19.03 10.56
N PRO A 124 -3.49 -17.95 10.33
CA PRO A 124 -2.49 -17.51 11.28
C PRO A 124 -3.16 -17.08 12.60
N VAL A 125 -2.84 -17.74 13.70
CA VAL A 125 -3.15 -17.27 15.06
C VAL A 125 -2.16 -16.15 15.39
N ASN A 126 -2.36 -14.96 14.84
CA ASN A 126 -1.62 -13.78 15.26
C ASN A 126 -2.60 -12.79 15.90
N PRO A 127 -2.49 -12.52 17.22
CA PRO A 127 -3.27 -11.46 17.83
C PRO A 127 -2.90 -10.13 17.15
N PRO A 128 -3.89 -9.25 16.88
CA PRO A 128 -3.68 -7.93 16.27
C PRO A 128 -2.55 -7.14 16.94
N ASP A 129 -2.35 -7.35 18.23
CA ASP A 129 -1.35 -6.68 19.05
C ASP A 129 0.10 -7.06 18.69
N ALA A 130 0.36 -8.29 18.27
CA ALA A 130 1.73 -8.75 17.96
C ALA A 130 2.27 -8.10 16.67
N ARG A 131 1.41 -7.93 15.65
CA ARG A 131 1.79 -7.28 14.39
C ARG A 131 1.87 -5.77 14.56
N THR A 132 0.93 -5.17 15.31
CA THR A 132 0.95 -3.75 15.67
C THR A 132 2.16 -3.41 16.54
N ALA A 133 2.53 -4.27 17.48
CA ALA A 133 3.76 -4.14 18.28
C ALA A 133 5.03 -4.29 17.42
N ALA A 134 5.07 -5.25 16.48
CA ALA A 134 6.22 -5.41 15.58
C ALA A 134 6.40 -4.23 14.62
N ILE A 135 5.30 -3.69 14.07
CA ILE A 135 5.30 -2.50 13.21
C ILE A 135 5.70 -1.26 14.02
N SER A 136 5.14 -1.07 15.23
CA SER A 136 5.50 0.05 16.12
C SER A 136 6.98 0.00 16.53
N ALA A 137 7.52 -1.19 16.80
CA ALA A 137 8.94 -1.41 17.09
C ALA A 137 9.86 -1.10 15.89
N HIS A 138 9.38 -1.26 14.65
CA HIS A 138 10.12 -0.89 13.45
C HIS A 138 10.02 0.60 13.10
N GLN A 139 8.87 1.24 13.32
CA GLN A 139 8.67 2.67 13.03
C GLN A 139 9.42 3.60 14.01
N GLY A 140 9.51 3.24 15.29
CA GLY A 140 10.23 4.04 16.30
C GLY A 140 11.75 4.13 16.10
N ASN A 141 12.33 3.18 15.36
CA ASN A 141 13.79 3.05 15.20
C ASN A 141 14.30 3.34 13.78
N GLY A 142 13.43 3.66 12.81
CA GLY A 142 13.82 3.80 11.40
C GLY A 142 14.87 4.90 11.15
N ARG A 143 14.70 6.08 11.77
CA ARG A 143 15.67 7.19 11.63
C ARG A 143 16.97 6.93 12.37
N ALA A 144 16.92 6.31 13.55
CA ALA A 144 18.10 5.96 14.33
C ALA A 144 18.92 4.87 13.63
N ARG A 145 18.27 3.84 13.07
CA ARG A 145 18.90 2.78 12.29
C ARG A 145 19.46 3.30 10.96
N ALA A 146 18.73 4.15 10.24
CA ALA A 146 19.24 4.78 9.03
C ALA A 146 20.46 5.66 9.33
N ARG A 147 20.45 6.39 10.46
CA ARG A 147 21.61 7.17 10.90
C ARG A 147 22.80 6.28 11.28
N ALA A 148 22.57 5.22 12.05
CA ALA A 148 23.60 4.26 12.42
C ALA A 148 24.21 3.58 11.19
N PHE A 149 23.39 3.19 10.22
CA PHE A 149 23.85 2.62 8.94
C PHE A 149 24.67 3.61 8.11
N MET A 150 24.26 4.88 8.06
CA MET A 150 25.00 5.93 7.37
C MET A 150 26.31 6.31 8.07
N ASP A 151 26.34 6.25 9.41
CA ASP A 151 27.55 6.43 10.22
C ASP A 151 28.51 5.23 10.03
N GLU A 152 27.99 4.00 10.00
CA GLU A 152 28.77 2.78 9.70
C GLU A 152 29.38 2.82 8.29
N LEU A 153 28.60 3.24 7.28
CA LEU A 153 29.11 3.48 5.94
C LEU A 153 30.13 4.61 5.89
N ALA A 154 30.01 5.64 6.72
CA ALA A 154 31.01 6.69 6.81
C ALA A 154 32.33 6.16 7.39
N THR A 155 32.28 5.34 8.44
CA THR A 155 33.44 4.68 9.04
C THR A 155 34.14 3.75 8.05
N ARG A 156 33.38 2.92 7.30
CA ARG A 156 33.94 2.07 6.24
C ARG A 156 34.59 2.86 5.10
N ASN A 157 33.97 3.96 4.67
CA ASN A 157 34.56 4.81 3.61
C ASN A 157 35.80 5.57 4.08
N LEU A 158 35.90 5.90 5.37
CA LEU A 158 37.11 6.49 5.97
C LEU A 158 38.23 5.46 6.07
N ALA A 159 37.94 4.23 6.47
CA ALA A 159 38.92 3.14 6.48
C ALA A 159 39.47 2.83 5.07
N ALA A 160 38.66 3.01 4.02
CA ALA A 160 39.09 2.86 2.63
C ALA A 160 40.04 3.98 2.13
N LEU A 161 40.21 5.09 2.86
CA LEU A 161 41.20 6.13 2.54
C LEU A 161 42.61 5.77 3.03
N ASP A 162 42.71 4.91 4.05
CA ASP A 162 43.96 4.40 4.62
C ASP A 162 44.34 3.02 4.05
N ASP A 163 43.61 2.54 3.03
CA ASP A 163 43.89 1.29 2.32
C ASP A 163 45.18 1.43 1.49
N PRO A 164 46.26 0.69 1.82
CA PRO A 164 47.55 0.79 1.14
C PRO A 164 47.50 0.33 -0.34
N ASP A 165 46.49 -0.45 -0.72
CA ASP A 165 46.30 -0.97 -2.08
C ASP A 165 45.35 -0.10 -2.94
N ALA A 166 44.82 1.00 -2.39
CA ALA A 166 43.92 1.88 -3.12
C ALA A 166 44.60 2.55 -4.33
N THR A 167 43.91 2.60 -5.47
CA THR A 167 44.46 3.29 -6.66
C THR A 167 44.40 4.82 -6.49
N PRO A 168 45.21 5.60 -7.22
CA PRO A 168 45.13 7.07 -7.21
C PRO A 168 43.73 7.61 -7.53
N HIS A 169 42.99 6.92 -8.41
CA HIS A 169 41.62 7.27 -8.77
C HIS A 169 40.64 7.07 -7.59
N ASP A 170 40.82 6.00 -6.81
CA ASP A 170 39.98 5.71 -5.63
C ASP A 170 40.20 6.74 -4.52
N ARG A 171 41.46 7.13 -4.29
CA ARG A 171 41.82 8.21 -3.34
C ARG A 171 41.21 9.56 -3.74
N ALA A 172 41.25 9.91 -5.02
CA ALA A 172 40.64 11.15 -5.52
C ALA A 172 39.11 11.15 -5.35
N ARG A 173 38.46 10.01 -5.65
CA ARG A 173 37.01 9.86 -5.50
C ARG A 173 36.56 9.92 -4.04
N ALA A 174 37.34 9.34 -3.14
CA ALA A 174 37.05 9.35 -1.71
C ALA A 174 37.26 10.76 -1.09
N ARG A 175 38.28 11.52 -1.51
CA ARG A 175 38.46 12.94 -1.12
C ARG A 175 37.28 13.81 -1.55
N LYS A 176 36.87 13.73 -2.81
CA LYS A 176 35.72 14.47 -3.33
C LYS A 176 34.44 14.18 -2.53
N ARG A 177 34.21 12.91 -2.18
CA ARG A 177 33.06 12.50 -1.35
C ARG A 177 33.15 13.03 0.08
N ALA A 178 34.34 13.10 0.66
CA ALA A 178 34.54 13.68 1.99
C ALA A 178 34.27 15.19 2.00
N GLU A 179 34.72 15.91 0.99
CA GLU A 179 34.48 17.35 0.80
C GLU A 179 32.99 17.67 0.61
N GLU A 180 32.30 16.96 -0.29
CA GLU A 180 30.85 17.13 -0.50
C GLU A 180 30.05 16.88 0.81
N ARG A 181 30.51 15.95 1.65
CA ARG A 181 29.89 15.68 2.96
C ARG A 181 30.18 16.78 3.97
N ALA A 182 31.40 17.32 4.00
CA ALA A 182 31.74 18.47 4.85
C ALA A 182 30.89 19.69 4.46
N GLN A 183 30.70 19.94 3.17
CA GLN A 183 29.84 21.01 2.66
C GLN A 183 28.37 20.79 3.05
N ARG A 184 27.84 19.57 2.94
CA ARG A 184 26.46 19.26 3.37
C ARG A 184 26.25 19.40 4.88
N ARG A 185 27.25 19.01 5.68
CA ARG A 185 27.23 19.21 7.14
C ARG A 185 27.25 20.70 7.48
N ALA A 186 28.17 21.46 6.90
CA ALA A 186 28.23 22.92 7.06
C ALA A 186 26.93 23.62 6.62
N ALA A 187 26.31 23.21 5.51
CA ALA A 187 25.04 23.77 5.05
C ALA A 187 23.87 23.43 5.98
N ARG A 188 23.85 22.23 6.56
CA ARG A 188 22.85 21.83 7.57
C ARG A 188 23.03 22.61 8.86
N ASP A 189 24.26 22.77 9.31
CA ASP A 189 24.57 23.48 10.55
C ASP A 189 24.26 24.98 10.38
N ALA A 190 24.60 25.57 9.23
CA ALA A 190 24.22 26.94 8.85
C ALA A 190 22.71 27.15 8.77
N ARG A 191 21.94 26.17 8.27
CA ARG A 191 20.47 26.21 8.23
C ARG A 191 19.87 26.07 9.64
N THR A 192 20.49 25.30 10.51
CA THR A 192 20.10 25.15 11.92
C THR A 192 20.34 26.44 12.70
N THR A 193 21.49 27.10 12.53
CA THR A 193 21.80 28.39 13.17
C THR A 193 20.94 29.54 12.65
N ARG A 194 20.46 29.50 11.40
CA ARG A 194 19.60 30.56 10.83
C ARG A 194 18.16 30.52 11.36
N ASN A 195 17.69 29.35 11.81
CA ASN A 195 16.32 29.15 12.31
C ASN A 195 16.18 29.26 13.85
N HIS A 196 17.26 29.61 14.56
CA HIS A 196 17.22 30.02 15.96
C HIS A 196 18.05 31.30 16.13
N PRO A 197 17.49 32.49 15.83
CA PRO A 197 18.11 33.70 16.34
C PRO A 197 18.10 33.58 17.87
N GLN A 198 19.28 33.69 18.47
CA GLN A 198 19.45 33.84 19.90
C GLN A 198 18.53 34.96 20.38
N ILE A 199 17.47 34.61 21.09
CA ILE A 199 16.74 35.55 21.94
C ILE A 199 17.68 35.81 23.11
N GLY A 200 18.45 36.88 23.01
CA GLY A 200 19.45 37.27 24.00
C GLY A 200 19.32 38.73 24.37
N ALA A 201 19.09 38.93 25.67
CA ALA A 201 19.19 40.14 26.50
C ALA A 201 18.10 41.20 26.34
#